data_AF-A0A8S2EWM1-F1
#
_entry.id   AF-A0A8S2EWM1-F1
#
_cell.length_a   1.000
_cell.length_b   1.000
_cell.length_c   1.000
_cell.angle_alpha   90.00
_cell.angle_beta   90.00
_cell.angle_gamma   90.00
#
_symmetry.space_group_name_H-M   'P 1'
#
loop_
_entity.id
_entity.type
_entity.pdbx_description
1 polymer ?
#
loop_
_entity_poly.entity_id
_entity_poly.type
_entity_poly.pdbx_seq_one_letter_code
_entity_poly.pdbx_strand_id
1 'polypeptide(L)'
;QKARVNFARALYRDADIYFLDDPLSAVDIKVSNHLFEQCIKTYLKDKICILVTHQVQYLKDATKIIVLNDGEAVEQGTYSDLLLSSVSFTKLLEDIHQHGNDNAKSNDENNRLNLSEDDSDEKVLCTSLF
;
A
#
# COMPACT_ATOMS: atom_id res chain seq x y z
N GLN A 1 4.29 -6.93 -18.45
CA GLN A 1 3.69 -5.88 -19.32
C GLN A 1 2.15 -5.87 -19.33
N LYS A 2 1.43 -6.98 -19.10
CA LYS A 2 -0.05 -7.02 -19.08
C LYS A 2 -0.69 -6.08 -18.03
N ALA A 3 -0.10 -6.00 -16.82
CA ALA A 3 -0.59 -5.14 -15.75
C ALA A 3 -0.66 -3.65 -16.12
N ARG A 4 0.40 -3.11 -16.76
CA ARG A 4 0.44 -1.70 -17.20
C ARG A 4 -0.64 -1.35 -18.23
N VAL A 5 -0.92 -2.28 -19.15
CA VAL A 5 -1.97 -2.08 -20.17
C VAL A 5 -3.35 -2.04 -19.51
N ASN A 6 -3.61 -2.93 -18.54
CA ASN A 6 -4.87 -2.92 -17.80
C ASN A 6 -5.03 -1.67 -16.94
N PHE A 7 -3.96 -1.24 -16.26
CA PHE A 7 -3.98 0.00 -15.49
C PHE A 7 -4.27 1.22 -16.38
N ALA A 8 -3.61 1.33 -17.53
CA ALA A 8 -3.92 2.38 -18.50
C ALA A 8 -5.38 2.30 -18.98
N ARG A 9 -5.89 1.12 -19.33
CA ARG A 9 -7.29 0.92 -19.72
C ARG A 9 -8.28 1.37 -18.65
N ALA A 10 -7.96 1.12 -17.37
CA ALA A 10 -8.77 1.59 -16.26
C ALA A 10 -8.77 3.12 -16.22
N LEU A 11 -7.60 3.78 -16.25
CA LEU A 11 -7.48 5.24 -16.23
C LEU A 11 -8.26 5.93 -17.35
N TYR A 12 -8.25 5.39 -18.57
CA TYR A 12 -8.97 5.98 -19.71
C TYR A 12 -10.49 5.74 -19.70
N ARG A 13 -11.03 5.00 -18.72
CA ARG A 13 -12.44 4.60 -18.67
C ARG A 13 -13.39 5.72 -18.22
N ASP A 14 -12.87 6.86 -17.76
CA ASP A 14 -13.62 7.97 -17.11
C ASP A 14 -14.78 7.47 -16.24
N ALA A 15 -14.42 6.78 -15.16
CA ALA A 15 -15.37 6.32 -14.15
C ALA A 15 -15.41 7.31 -12.97
N ASP A 16 -16.47 7.21 -12.16
CA ASP A 16 -16.56 7.93 -10.88
C ASP A 16 -15.84 7.19 -9.73
N ILE A 17 -15.76 5.86 -9.85
CA ILE A 17 -15.16 4.96 -8.85
C ILE A 17 -14.17 4.02 -9.53
N TYR A 18 -12.95 3.97 -9.00
CA TYR A 18 -11.86 3.10 -9.45
C TYR A 18 -11.55 2.07 -8.37
N PHE A 19 -11.54 0.79 -8.76
CA PHE A 19 -11.06 -0.30 -7.92
C PHE A 19 -9.78 -0.86 -8.55
N LEU A 20 -8.67 -0.73 -7.84
CA LEU A 20 -7.35 -1.07 -8.33
C LEU A 20 -6.74 -2.15 -7.44
N ASP A 21 -6.66 -3.36 -7.97
CA ASP A 21 -6.04 -4.49 -7.28
C ASP A 21 -4.55 -4.56 -7.63
N ASP A 22 -3.72 -4.03 -6.73
CA ASP A 22 -2.27 -3.94 -6.82
C ASP A 22 -1.71 -3.55 -8.21
N PRO A 23 -2.14 -2.39 -8.76
CA PRO A 23 -1.81 -1.99 -10.13
C PRO A 23 -0.31 -1.69 -10.35
N LEU A 24 0.45 -1.48 -9.28
CA LEU A 24 1.83 -0.99 -9.31
C LEU A 24 2.90 -2.06 -9.00
N SER A 25 2.55 -3.27 -8.59
CA SER A 25 3.55 -4.28 -8.17
C SER A 25 4.39 -4.86 -9.30
N ALA A 26 3.89 -4.82 -10.53
CA ALA A 26 4.62 -5.32 -11.71
C ALA A 26 5.59 -4.28 -12.31
N VAL A 27 5.89 -3.22 -11.58
CA VAL A 27 6.65 -2.05 -12.05
C VAL A 27 7.77 -1.73 -11.05
N ASP A 28 8.90 -1.24 -11.54
CA ASP A 28 10.00 -0.83 -10.66
C ASP A 28 9.61 0.36 -9.77
N ILE A 29 10.27 0.49 -8.62
CA ILE A 29 9.96 1.49 -7.58
C ILE A 29 9.94 2.93 -8.13
N LYS A 30 10.83 3.27 -9.08
CA LYS A 30 10.89 4.64 -9.63
C LYS A 30 9.67 4.92 -10.49
N VAL A 31 9.32 3.98 -11.38
CA VAL A 31 8.17 4.13 -12.26
C VAL A 31 6.86 3.98 -11.49
N SER A 32 6.78 3.12 -10.47
CA SER A 32 5.58 2.99 -9.62
C SER A 32 5.29 4.28 -8.87
N ASN A 33 6.32 4.93 -8.29
CA ASN A 33 6.16 6.22 -7.62
C ASN A 33 5.74 7.33 -8.59
N HIS A 34 6.33 7.36 -9.78
CA HIS A 34 5.90 8.30 -10.82
C HIS A 34 4.42 8.10 -11.20
N LEU A 35 4.00 6.83 -11.35
CA LEU A 35 2.65 6.49 -11.73
C LEU A 35 1.64 6.79 -10.62
N PHE A 36 2.02 6.57 -9.37
CA PHE A 36 1.21 6.95 -8.21
C PHE A 36 0.97 8.45 -8.15
N GLU A 37 2.02 9.26 -8.25
CA GLU A 37 1.91 10.73 -8.20
C GLU A 37 1.11 11.30 -9.37
N GLN A 38 1.40 10.87 -10.60
CA GLN A 38 0.77 11.44 -11.79
C GLN A 38 -0.64 10.89 -12.03
N CYS A 39 -0.85 9.60 -11.85
CA CYS A 39 -2.15 8.99 -12.17
C CYS A 39 -3.08 8.95 -10.96
N ILE A 40 -2.63 8.45 -9.82
CA ILE A 40 -3.53 8.25 -8.67
C ILE A 40 -3.75 9.58 -7.95
N LYS A 41 -2.68 10.30 -7.59
CA LYS A 41 -2.79 11.57 -6.84
C LYS A 41 -3.22 12.76 -7.69
N THR A 42 -2.80 12.82 -8.96
CA THR A 42 -3.09 13.99 -9.81
C THR A 42 -4.28 13.77 -10.74
N TYR A 43 -4.29 12.67 -11.52
CA TYR A 43 -5.34 12.43 -12.51
C TYR A 43 -6.67 11.97 -11.88
N LEU A 44 -6.61 11.10 -10.86
CA LEU A 44 -7.79 10.61 -10.13
C LEU A 44 -8.17 11.47 -8.92
N LYS A 45 -7.60 12.67 -8.79
CA LYS A 45 -7.77 13.54 -7.62
C LYS A 45 -9.21 13.96 -7.31
N ASP A 46 -10.14 13.87 -8.25
CA ASP A 46 -11.55 14.28 -8.07
C ASP A 46 -12.48 13.05 -8.18
N LYS A 47 -11.93 11.84 -8.04
CA LYS A 47 -12.63 10.57 -8.22
C LYS A 47 -12.43 9.70 -6.97
N ILE A 48 -13.36 8.77 -6.75
CA ILE A 48 -13.20 7.78 -5.66
C ILE A 48 -12.23 6.71 -6.15
N CYS A 49 -11.13 6.53 -5.43
CA CYS A 49 -10.15 5.50 -5.77
C CYS A 49 -9.96 4.56 -4.57
N ILE A 50 -10.20 3.27 -4.81
CA ILE A 50 -9.96 2.19 -3.86
C ILE A 50 -8.77 1.41 -4.40
N LEU A 51 -7.66 1.48 -3.65
CA LEU A 51 -6.40 0.86 -4.01
C LEU A 51 -6.11 -0.28 -3.03
N VAL A 52 -6.13 -1.52 -3.51
CA VAL A 52 -5.59 -2.66 -2.77
C VAL A 52 -4.10 -2.70 -3.05
N THR A 53 -3.26 -2.69 -2.02
CA THR A 53 -1.81 -2.82 -2.23
C THR A 53 -1.13 -3.45 -1.02
N HIS A 54 -0.05 -4.17 -1.29
CA HIS A 54 0.92 -4.59 -0.29
C HIS A 54 2.00 -3.50 -0.06
N GLN A 55 2.09 -2.50 -0.94
CA GLN A 55 3.14 -1.48 -0.88
C GLN A 55 2.80 -0.38 0.13
N VAL A 56 3.30 -0.56 1.34
CA VAL A 56 3.14 0.36 2.49
C VAL A 56 3.52 1.81 2.19
N GLN A 57 4.47 2.04 1.27
CA GLN A 57 4.94 3.39 0.94
C GLN A 57 3.83 4.34 0.47
N TYR A 58 2.74 3.82 -0.11
CA TYR A 58 1.61 4.61 -0.59
C TYR A 58 0.56 4.91 0.49
N LEU A 59 0.61 4.22 1.64
CA LEU A 59 -0.36 4.37 2.72
C LEU A 59 -0.30 5.76 3.36
N LYS A 60 0.87 6.40 3.34
CA LYS A 60 1.06 7.74 3.93
C LYS A 60 0.22 8.83 3.26
N ASP A 61 -0.05 8.67 1.97
CA ASP A 61 -0.85 9.60 1.17
C ASP A 61 -2.34 9.25 1.16
N ALA A 62 -2.74 8.18 1.84
CA ALA A 62 -4.11 7.71 1.86
C ALA A 62 -4.99 8.53 2.79
N THR A 63 -6.20 8.86 2.34
CA THR A 63 -7.19 9.53 3.17
C THR A 63 -7.71 8.61 4.28
N LYS A 64 -7.91 7.34 3.96
CA LYS A 64 -8.34 6.31 4.91
C LYS A 64 -7.77 4.96 4.50
N ILE A 65 -7.29 4.22 5.48
CA ILE A 65 -6.70 2.89 5.36
C ILE A 65 -7.63 1.91 6.05
N ILE A 66 -7.79 0.74 5.46
CA ILE A 66 -8.48 -0.41 6.02
C ILE A 66 -7.51 -1.59 5.94
N VAL A 67 -7.23 -2.22 7.08
CA VAL A 67 -6.40 -3.41 7.15
C VAL A 67 -7.32 -4.63 7.12
N LEU A 68 -7.08 -5.53 6.19
CA LEU A 68 -7.81 -6.79 6.06
C LEU A 68 -6.95 -7.95 6.56
N ASN A 69 -7.52 -8.78 7.43
CA ASN A 69 -6.92 -10.05 7.87
C ASN A 69 -7.97 -11.15 7.74
N ASP A 70 -7.62 -12.25 7.08
CA ASP A 70 -8.51 -13.40 6.80
C ASP A 70 -9.91 -13.03 6.28
N GLY A 71 -9.97 -12.01 5.40
CA GLY A 71 -11.22 -11.52 4.81
C GLY A 71 -12.06 -10.60 5.72
N GLU A 72 -11.61 -10.32 6.94
CA GLU A 72 -12.26 -9.39 7.87
C GLU A 72 -11.50 -8.07 7.97
N ALA A 73 -12.23 -6.96 8.09
CA ALA A 73 -11.65 -5.64 8.35
C ALA A 73 -11.32 -5.52 9.84
N VAL A 74 -10.06 -5.75 10.17
CA VAL A 74 -9.58 -5.72 11.56
C VAL A 74 -9.38 -4.30 12.06
N GLU A 75 -8.95 -3.39 11.19
CA GLU A 75 -8.62 -2.01 11.57
C GLU A 75 -8.94 -1.02 10.45
N GLN A 76 -9.25 0.21 10.83
CA GLN A 76 -9.47 1.31 9.90
C GLN A 76 -9.09 2.65 10.53
N GLY A 77 -8.53 3.56 9.73
CA GLY A 77 -8.15 4.89 10.21
C GLY A 77 -7.29 5.65 9.22
N THR A 78 -6.76 6.79 9.63
CA THR A 78 -5.67 7.43 8.88
C THR A 78 -4.34 6.73 9.18
N TYR A 79 -3.31 7.01 8.39
CA TYR A 79 -1.96 6.48 8.65
C TYR A 79 -1.48 6.79 10.08
N SER A 80 -1.71 8.04 10.54
CA SER A 80 -1.31 8.48 11.88
C SER A 80 -2.10 7.76 12.99
N ASP A 81 -3.40 7.54 12.79
CA ASP A 81 -4.24 6.85 13.77
C ASP A 81 -3.81 5.39 13.92
N LEU A 82 -3.60 4.70 12.80
CA LEU A 82 -3.17 3.29 12.81
C LEU A 82 -1.76 3.16 13.39
N LEU A 83 -0.84 4.07 13.09
CA LEU A 83 0.51 4.06 13.67
C LEU A 83 0.51 4.20 15.20
N LEU A 84 -0.43 4.95 15.77
CA LEU A 84 -0.51 5.19 17.21
C LEU A 84 -1.34 4.15 17.97
N SER A 85 -2.39 3.62 17.34
CA SER A 85 -3.39 2.78 17.99
C SER A 85 -3.23 1.30 17.70
N SER A 86 -2.54 0.93 16.63
CA SER A 86 -2.45 -0.44 16.17
C SER A 86 -1.05 -1.05 16.34
N VAL A 87 -1.01 -2.07 17.18
CA VAL A 87 0.16 -2.95 17.30
C VAL A 87 0.33 -3.83 16.06
N SER A 88 -0.77 -4.24 15.40
CA SER A 88 -0.72 -5.11 14.21
C SER A 88 -0.14 -4.37 13.01
N PHE A 89 -0.65 -3.16 12.75
CA PHE A 89 -0.16 -2.29 11.69
C PHE A 89 1.30 -1.91 11.91
N THR A 90 1.69 -1.58 13.15
CA THR A 90 3.09 -1.26 13.45
C THR A 90 4.02 -2.44 13.20
N LYS A 91 3.62 -3.66 13.58
CA LYS A 91 4.38 -4.88 13.27
C LYS A 91 4.51 -5.12 11.77
N LEU A 92 3.42 -4.99 11.01
CA LEU A 92 3.44 -5.08 9.55
C LEU A 92 4.44 -4.09 8.92
N LEU A 93 4.49 -2.84 9.43
CA LEU A 93 5.49 -1.85 8.99
C LEU A 93 6.92 -2.29 9.32
N GLU A 94 7.15 -2.82 10.51
CA GLU A 94 8.46 -3.30 10.97
C GLU A 94 8.95 -4.50 10.14
N ASP A 95 8.08 -5.47 9.86
CA ASP A 95 8.40 -6.66 9.08
C ASP A 95 8.74 -6.31 7.62
N ILE A 96 8.00 -5.38 7.03
CA ILE A 96 8.28 -4.87 5.68
C ILE A 96 9.61 -4.11 5.64
N HIS A 97 9.93 -3.33 6.67
CA HIS A 97 11.23 -2.66 6.77
C HIS A 97 12.40 -3.64 6.98
N GLN A 98 12.19 -4.73 7.73
CA GLN A 98 13.21 -5.76 7.94
C GLN A 98 13.49 -6.55 6.65
N HIS A 99 12.46 -6.89 5.87
CA HIS A 99 12.62 -7.58 4.59
C HIS A 99 13.09 -6.67 3.43
N GLY A 100 12.93 -5.35 3.54
CA GLY A 100 13.41 -4.39 2.54
C GLY A 100 14.90 -4.03 2.65
N ASN A 101 15.61 -4.45 3.71
CA ASN A 101 16.92 -3.89 4.06
C ASN A 101 18.16 -4.65 3.54
N ASP A 102 17.99 -5.61 2.64
CA ASP A 102 19.14 -6.22 1.93
C ASP A 102 19.78 -5.27 0.89
N ASN A 103 19.27 -4.04 0.70
CA ASN A 103 19.84 -3.07 -0.22
C ASN A 103 20.10 -1.65 0.33
N ALA A 104 20.04 -1.40 1.65
CA ALA A 104 20.41 -0.08 2.19
C ALA A 104 20.95 -0.13 3.64
N LYS A 105 22.17 -0.63 3.82
CA LYS A 105 22.92 -0.40 5.07
C LYS A 105 23.18 1.10 5.28
N SER A 106 22.56 1.67 6.32
CA SER A 106 23.31 2.36 7.38
C SER A 106 22.43 2.64 8.61
N ASN A 107 22.81 1.97 9.71
CA ASN A 107 22.72 2.37 11.11
C ASN A 107 21.34 2.62 11.74
N ASP A 108 20.82 1.63 12.47
CA ASP A 108 21.00 1.63 13.94
C ASP A 108 20.75 0.22 14.51
N GLU A 109 21.52 -0.10 15.55
CA GLU A 109 21.68 -1.44 16.12
C GLU A 109 20.57 -1.87 17.09
N ASN A 110 20.41 -3.20 17.18
CA ASN A 110 19.69 -3.99 18.19
C ASN A 110 18.17 -4.09 17.96
N ASN A 111 17.58 -5.27 17.77
CA ASN A 111 17.69 -6.43 18.64
C ASN A 111 17.18 -7.69 17.92
N ARG A 112 17.84 -8.82 18.18
CA ARG A 112 17.46 -10.15 17.66
C ARG A 112 16.27 -10.67 18.45
N LEU A 113 15.31 -11.30 17.77
CA LEU A 113 14.74 -12.62 18.11
C LEU A 113 13.62 -12.96 17.12
N ASN A 114 13.88 -13.94 16.23
CA ASN A 114 13.05 -15.12 15.96
C ASN A 114 11.51 -14.95 16.07
N LEU A 115 10.68 -15.22 15.07
CA LEU A 115 10.34 -16.56 14.56
C LEU A 115 9.20 -16.47 13.50
N SER A 116 9.03 -17.59 12.77
CA SER A 116 7.88 -18.04 11.96
C SER A 116 7.53 -17.26 10.69
N GLU A 117 7.93 -17.87 9.56
CA GLU A 117 7.26 -17.76 8.27
C GLU A 117 5.77 -18.10 8.44
N ASP A 118 4.90 -17.12 8.35
CA ASP A 118 3.50 -17.33 7.99
C ASP A 118 3.21 -16.46 6.78
N ASP A 119 3.02 -17.12 5.62
CA ASP A 119 2.43 -16.54 4.41
C ASP A 119 0.97 -16.15 4.72
N SER A 120 0.77 -15.03 5.39
CA SER A 120 -0.54 -14.37 5.48
C SER A 120 -0.55 -13.20 4.51
N ASP A 121 -1.35 -13.35 3.45
CA ASP A 121 -1.72 -12.30 2.50
C ASP A 121 -2.44 -11.13 3.22
N GLU A 122 -1.72 -10.33 4.01
CA GLU A 122 -2.25 -9.10 4.60
C GLU A 122 -2.45 -8.07 3.49
N LYS A 123 -3.71 -7.90 3.10
CA LYS A 123 -4.10 -6.93 2.07
C LYS A 123 -4.48 -5.62 2.73
N VAL A 124 -3.71 -4.58 2.47
CA VAL A 124 -4.07 -3.22 2.89
C VAL A 124 -4.93 -2.58 1.81
N LEU A 125 -6.14 -2.17 2.20
CA LEU A 125 -7.10 -1.48 1.36
C LEU A 125 -7.01 0.03 1.64
N CYS A 126 -6.45 0.76 0.70
CA CYS A 126 -6.48 2.22 0.69
C CYS A 126 -7.79 2.72 0.11
N THR A 127 -8.52 3.51 0.89
CA THR A 127 -9.67 4.28 0.41
C THR A 127 -9.25 5.74 0.30
N SER A 128 -9.14 6.23 -0.94
CA SER A 128 -9.05 7.66 -1.23
C SER A 128 -10.44 8.20 -1.56
N LEU A 129 -10.93 9.09 -0.70
CA LEU A 129 -12.02 10.01 -0.99
C LEU A 129 -11.36 11.37 -1.16
N PHE A 130 -11.37 11.91 -2.38
CA PHE A 130 -11.08 13.32 -2.62
C PHE A 130 -12.38 14.02 -3.01
#